data_AF-A0A3M0J485-F1
#
_entry.id   AF-A0A3M0J485-F1
#
_cell.length_a   1.000
_cell.length_b   1.000
_cell.length_c   1.000
_cell.angle_alpha   90.00
_cell.angle_beta   90.00
_cell.angle_gamma   90.00
#
_symmetry.space_group_name_H-M   'P 1'
#
loop_
_entity.id
_entity.type
_entity.pdbx_description
1 polymer ?
#
loop_
_entity_poly.entity_id
_entity_poly.type
_entity_poly.pdbx_seq_one_letter_code
_entity_poly.pdbx_strand_id
1 'polypeptide(L)'
;MPALKTLLALAIVTSLAGESKALKCHKCVASNENDCNQQGSHSCPQYADACSTITAPNSVIKSCSYKSFCDQARRGGSGGATVRCCFSDDCNGPARGARSGVGLTPPGLPALLWAALAGALLLGRL
;
A
#
# COMPACT_ATOMS: atom_id res chain seq x y z
N MET A 1 -19.46 32.23 -19.30
CA MET A 1 -19.23 30.75 -19.29
C MET A 1 -17.76 30.28 -19.34
N PRO A 2 -16.69 31.11 -19.23
CA PRO A 2 -15.32 30.57 -19.21
C PRO A 2 -14.97 29.98 -17.83
N ALA A 3 -15.43 30.60 -16.75
CA ALA A 3 -15.11 30.21 -15.37
C ALA A 3 -15.52 28.77 -15.01
N LEU A 4 -16.70 28.31 -15.47
CA LEU A 4 -17.16 26.94 -15.22
C LEU A 4 -16.27 25.89 -15.90
N LYS A 5 -15.77 26.18 -17.10
CA LYS A 5 -14.84 25.30 -17.83
C LYS A 5 -13.48 25.25 -17.13
N THR A 6 -12.99 26.38 -16.62
CA THR A 6 -11.73 26.44 -15.87
C THR A 6 -11.81 25.69 -14.55
N LEU A 7 -12.92 25.79 -13.83
CA LEU A 7 -13.15 25.07 -12.57
C LEU A 7 -13.26 23.55 -12.78
N LEU A 8 -13.94 23.12 -13.85
CA LEU A 8 -14.05 21.70 -14.19
C LEU A 8 -12.69 21.10 -14.55
N ALA A 9 -11.89 21.82 -15.35
CA ALA A 9 -10.54 21.39 -15.69
C ALA A 9 -9.64 21.27 -14.45
N LEU A 10 -9.72 22.23 -13.52
CA LEU A 10 -8.92 22.19 -12.29
C LEU A 10 -9.30 21.02 -11.38
N ALA A 11 -10.61 20.72 -11.25
CA ALA A 11 -11.09 19.58 -10.47
C ALA A 11 -10.62 18.22 -11.04
N ILE A 12 -10.57 18.09 -12.38
CA ILE A 12 -10.07 16.89 -13.07
C ILE A 12 -8.55 16.73 -12.83
N VAL A 13 -7.78 17.83 -12.88
CA VAL A 13 -6.33 17.78 -12.65
C VAL A 13 -6.00 17.42 -11.19
N THR A 14 -6.75 17.95 -10.22
CA THR A 14 -6.52 17.63 -8.80
C THR A 14 -6.94 16.22 -8.41
N SER A 15 -7.93 15.63 -9.11
CA SER A 15 -8.37 14.26 -8.83
C SER A 15 -7.44 13.19 -9.43
N LEU A 16 -6.65 13.55 -10.45
CA LEU A 16 -5.64 12.67 -11.04
C LEU A 16 -4.31 12.67 -10.27
N ALA A 17 -4.11 13.64 -9.37
CA ALA A 17 -3.03 13.63 -8.38
C ALA A 17 -3.34 12.63 -7.25
N GLY A 18 -3.48 11.35 -7.60
CA GLY A 18 -3.48 10.28 -6.61
C GLY A 18 -2.11 10.27 -5.93
N GLU A 19 -2.05 10.60 -4.65
CA GLU A 19 -0.87 10.37 -3.82
C GLU A 19 -0.46 8.90 -3.96
N SER A 20 0.59 8.62 -4.72
CA SER A 20 1.25 7.32 -4.71
C SER A 20 1.92 7.19 -3.35
N LYS A 21 1.16 6.74 -2.35
CA LYS A 21 1.70 6.43 -1.04
C LYS A 21 2.78 5.38 -1.22
N ALA A 22 3.99 5.73 -0.81
CA ALA A 22 5.10 4.80 -0.81
C ALA A 22 4.79 3.64 0.14
N LEU A 23 4.87 2.41 -0.38
CA LEU A 23 4.69 1.17 0.38
C LEU A 23 5.47 1.22 1.70
N LYS A 24 4.93 0.67 2.78
CA LYS A 24 5.64 0.49 4.05
C LYS A 24 5.91 -0.98 4.30
N CYS A 25 7.13 -1.30 4.72
CA CYS A 25 7.53 -2.66 5.05
C CYS A 25 8.36 -2.68 6.33
N HIS A 26 8.32 -3.79 7.05
CA HIS A 26 9.34 -4.07 8.07
C HIS A 26 10.72 -4.17 7.40
N LYS A 27 11.72 -3.53 8.01
CA LYS A 27 13.12 -3.60 7.57
C LYS A 27 14.00 -3.98 8.75
N CYS A 28 14.70 -5.09 8.66
CA CYS A 28 15.53 -5.57 9.74
C CYS A 28 16.45 -6.71 9.28
N VAL A 29 17.52 -6.91 10.05
CA VAL A 29 18.35 -8.13 10.05
C VAL A 29 18.44 -8.57 11.50
N ALA A 30 18.03 -9.81 11.79
CA ALA A 30 18.03 -10.34 13.15
C ALA A 30 18.18 -11.87 13.14
N SER A 31 18.43 -12.47 14.29
CA SER A 31 18.56 -13.94 14.40
C SER A 31 17.22 -14.67 14.39
N ASN A 32 16.12 -13.96 14.67
CA ASN A 32 14.76 -14.50 14.70
C ASN A 32 13.71 -13.43 14.33
N GLU A 33 12.51 -13.89 14.06
CA GLU A 33 11.37 -13.09 13.59
C GLU A 33 10.91 -12.04 14.60
N ASN A 34 10.94 -12.35 15.91
CA ASN A 34 10.45 -11.46 16.96
C ASN A 34 11.34 -10.23 17.11
N ASP A 35 12.65 -10.43 17.17
CA ASP A 35 13.62 -9.34 17.30
C ASP A 35 13.61 -8.46 16.04
N CYS A 36 13.41 -9.07 14.87
CA CYS A 36 13.23 -8.36 13.61
C CYS A 36 11.96 -7.48 13.66
N ASN A 37 10.84 -8.03 14.15
CA ASN A 37 9.56 -7.32 14.23
C ASN A 37 9.57 -6.11 15.16
N GLN A 38 10.35 -6.16 16.24
CA GLN A 38 10.50 -5.03 17.18
C GLN A 38 11.16 -3.80 16.55
N GLN A 39 11.91 -3.97 15.46
CA GLN A 39 12.54 -2.84 14.74
C GLN A 39 11.50 -2.00 13.97
N GLY A 40 10.29 -2.54 13.75
CA GLY A 40 9.18 -1.81 13.13
C GLY A 40 9.29 -1.68 11.61
N SER A 41 8.49 -0.78 11.06
CA SER A 41 8.35 -0.58 9.62
C SER A 41 8.77 0.81 9.16
N HIS A 42 9.21 0.87 7.90
CA HIS A 42 9.71 2.07 7.26
C HIS A 42 9.13 2.22 5.86
N SER A 43 8.96 3.47 5.41
CA SER A 43 8.60 3.75 4.03
C SER A 43 9.65 3.21 3.06
N CYS A 44 9.16 2.61 1.99
CA CYS A 44 9.93 2.10 0.87
C CYS A 44 10.27 3.25 -0.10
N PRO A 45 11.36 3.13 -0.84
CA PRO A 45 11.62 4.01 -1.97
C PRO A 45 10.56 3.80 -3.07
N GLN A 46 10.35 4.80 -3.93
CA GLN A 46 9.30 4.80 -4.96
C GLN A 46 9.38 3.62 -5.95
N TYR A 47 10.57 3.06 -6.17
CA TYR A 47 10.77 1.92 -7.06
C TYR A 47 10.36 0.57 -6.45
N ALA A 48 10.14 0.51 -5.14
CA ALA A 48 9.85 -0.73 -4.44
C ALA A 48 8.34 -0.92 -4.29
N ASP A 49 7.84 -2.00 -4.87
CA ASP A 49 6.43 -2.38 -4.90
C ASP A 49 6.13 -3.64 -4.08
N ALA A 50 7.13 -4.22 -3.42
CA ALA A 50 6.99 -5.42 -2.60
C ALA A 50 7.72 -5.32 -1.26
N CYS A 51 7.21 -6.01 -0.25
CA CYS A 51 7.97 -6.38 0.93
C CYS A 51 8.55 -7.79 0.75
N SER A 52 9.78 -8.01 1.18
CA SER A 52 10.40 -9.33 1.22
C SER A 52 10.80 -9.73 2.64
N THR A 53 10.66 -11.02 2.93
CA THR A 53 11.21 -11.68 4.11
C THR A 53 12.08 -12.84 3.64
N ILE A 54 13.36 -12.81 3.98
CA ILE A 54 14.32 -13.88 3.74
C ILE A 54 14.60 -14.55 5.08
N THR A 55 14.39 -15.86 5.16
CA THR A 55 14.63 -16.66 6.36
C THR A 55 15.67 -17.72 6.05
N ALA A 56 16.76 -17.72 6.81
CA ALA A 56 17.81 -18.72 6.81
C ALA A 56 17.99 -19.27 8.23
N PRO A 57 18.76 -20.36 8.44
CA PRO A 57 19.05 -20.83 9.79
C PRO A 57 19.63 -19.72 10.67
N ASN A 58 18.97 -19.43 11.80
CA ASN A 58 19.32 -18.36 12.74
C ASN A 58 19.44 -16.96 12.12
N SER A 59 18.71 -16.67 11.03
CA SER A 59 18.69 -15.35 10.42
C SER A 59 17.36 -15.05 9.73
N VAL A 60 16.85 -13.84 9.99
CA VAL A 60 15.69 -13.25 9.33
C VAL A 60 16.09 -11.88 8.81
N ILE A 61 15.82 -11.64 7.54
CA ILE A 61 16.02 -10.36 6.88
C ILE A 61 14.68 -9.90 6.30
N LYS A 62 14.24 -8.70 6.67
CA LYS A 62 13.07 -8.05 6.07
C LYS A 62 13.50 -6.79 5.36
N SER A 63 12.91 -6.52 4.20
CA SER A 63 13.25 -5.34 3.41
C SER A 63 12.14 -4.95 2.44
N CYS A 64 12.25 -3.74 1.88
CA CYS A 64 11.54 -3.41 0.65
C CYS A 64 12.26 -4.08 -0.53
N SER A 65 11.50 -4.49 -1.52
CA SER A 65 11.96 -5.17 -2.71
C SER A 65 11.07 -4.82 -3.90
N TYR A 66 11.35 -5.43 -5.04
CA TYR A 66 10.62 -5.25 -6.28
C TYR A 66 10.05 -6.56 -6.79
N LYS A 67 8.92 -6.50 -7.49
CA LYS A 67 8.17 -7.68 -7.93
C LYS A 67 9.01 -8.66 -8.76
N SER A 68 9.88 -8.18 -9.65
CA SER A 68 10.72 -9.08 -10.45
C SER A 68 11.76 -9.84 -9.63
N PHE A 69 12.29 -9.28 -8.53
CA PHE A 69 13.11 -10.04 -7.57
C PHE A 69 12.29 -11.15 -6.93
N CYS A 70 11.07 -10.83 -6.47
CA CYS A 70 10.19 -11.81 -5.85
C CYS A 70 9.79 -12.94 -6.82
N ASP A 71 9.53 -12.60 -8.08
CA ASP A 71 9.20 -13.59 -9.11
C ASP A 71 10.41 -14.46 -9.48
N GLN A 72 11.64 -13.92 -9.45
CA GLN A 72 12.87 -14.68 -9.62
C GLN A 72 13.16 -15.58 -8.41
N ALA A 73 13.06 -15.06 -7.20
CA ALA A 73 13.30 -15.79 -5.95
C ALA A 73 12.29 -16.92 -5.75
N ARG A 74 11.06 -16.79 -6.27
CA ARG A 74 10.06 -17.88 -6.27
C ARG A 74 10.42 -19.01 -7.23
N ARG A 75 11.18 -18.73 -8.29
CA ARG A 75 11.61 -19.71 -9.31
C ARG A 75 12.96 -20.34 -8.97
N GLY A 76 13.85 -19.59 -8.33
CA GLY A 76 15.18 -20.06 -7.92
C GLY A 76 15.20 -20.60 -6.50
N GLY A 77 15.65 -21.85 -6.32
CA GLY A 77 15.92 -22.39 -4.98
C GLY A 77 16.98 -21.56 -4.27
N SER A 78 16.66 -21.02 -3.10
CA SER A 78 17.48 -20.02 -2.40
C SER A 78 18.61 -20.62 -1.54
N GLY A 79 19.20 -21.75 -1.96
CA GLY A 79 20.43 -22.30 -1.37
C GLY A 79 20.39 -22.54 0.15
N GLY A 80 19.23 -22.87 0.71
CA GLY A 80 19.03 -23.06 2.16
C GLY A 80 18.35 -21.88 2.88
N ALA A 81 18.17 -20.75 2.20
CA ALA A 81 17.25 -19.70 2.63
C ALA A 81 15.87 -19.88 1.98
N THR A 82 14.85 -19.24 2.54
CA THR A 82 13.50 -19.13 1.97
C THR A 82 13.15 -17.67 1.79
N VAL A 83 12.59 -17.31 0.64
CA VAL A 83 12.16 -15.93 0.35
C VAL A 83 10.64 -15.90 0.24
N ARG A 84 10.01 -15.01 1.00
CA ARG A 84 8.58 -14.71 0.96
C ARG A 84 8.40 -13.27 0.53
N CYS A 85 7.41 -13.01 -0.32
CA CYS A 85 7.07 -11.65 -0.71
C CYS A 85 5.57 -11.37 -0.56
N CYS A 86 5.23 -10.11 -0.35
CA CYS A 86 3.87 -9.59 -0.29
C CYS A 86 3.85 -8.10 -0.73
N PHE A 87 2.68 -7.54 -1.05
CA PHE A 87 2.56 -6.29 -1.84
C PHE A 87 1.68 -5.22 -1.16
N SER A 88 1.51 -5.28 0.17
CA SER A 88 0.71 -4.31 0.92
C SER A 88 1.47 -3.81 2.14
N ASP A 89 1.04 -2.67 2.69
CA ASP A 89 1.71 -2.07 3.85
C ASP A 89 1.81 -3.05 5.02
N ASP A 90 3.02 -3.12 5.60
CA ASP A 90 3.39 -3.93 6.76
C ASP A 90 3.04 -5.43 6.64
N CYS A 91 2.83 -5.93 5.41
CA CYS A 91 2.41 -7.31 5.17
C CYS A 91 3.45 -8.35 5.60
N ASN A 92 4.71 -7.93 5.66
CA ASN A 92 5.82 -8.73 6.15
C ASN A 92 6.05 -8.55 7.65
N GLY A 93 5.14 -7.92 8.40
CA GLY A 93 5.20 -7.79 9.85
C GLY A 93 4.80 -9.07 10.61
N PRO A 94 4.61 -8.97 11.94
CA PRO A 94 4.08 -10.08 12.74
C PRO A 94 2.79 -10.62 12.13
N ALA A 95 2.60 -11.94 12.19
CA ALA A 95 1.35 -12.56 11.77
C ALA A 95 0.19 -11.98 12.60
N ARG A 96 -0.54 -11.02 12.03
CA ARG A 96 -1.82 -10.56 12.57
C ARG A 96 -2.79 -11.70 12.31
N GLY A 97 -3.22 -12.39 13.37
CA GLY A 97 -4.13 -13.53 13.30
C GLY A 97 -5.20 -13.30 12.23
N ALA A 98 -5.35 -14.28 11.33
CA ALA A 98 -6.07 -14.18 10.07
C ALA A 98 -7.34 -13.32 10.17
N ARG A 99 -7.23 -12.04 9.82
CA ARG A 99 -8.39 -11.30 9.35
C ARG A 99 -8.53 -11.70 7.90
N SER A 100 -9.36 -12.70 7.65
CA SER A 100 -10.02 -12.91 6.37
C SER A 100 -10.84 -11.64 6.06
N GLY A 101 -10.15 -10.59 5.65
CA GLY A 101 -10.72 -9.35 5.20
C GLY A 101 -10.77 -9.40 3.68
N VAL A 102 -11.79 -10.06 3.14
CA VAL A 102 -12.34 -9.64 1.84
C VAL A 102 -12.94 -8.26 2.11
N GLY A 103 -12.08 -7.25 2.14
CA GLY A 103 -12.44 -5.86 2.10
C GLY A 103 -12.75 -5.51 0.66
N LEU A 104 -13.95 -5.87 0.20
CA LEU A 104 -14.63 -5.06 -0.80
C LEU A 104 -14.99 -3.74 -0.11
N THR A 105 -14.02 -2.86 0.06
CA THR A 105 -14.27 -1.43 0.27
C THR A 105 -14.57 -0.85 -1.11
N PRO A 106 -15.84 -0.60 -1.48
CA PRO A 106 -16.11 0.32 -2.57
C PRO A 106 -15.49 1.68 -2.24
N PRO A 107 -14.91 2.39 -3.21
CA PRO A 107 -14.38 3.71 -2.98
C PRO A 107 -15.52 4.67 -2.60
N GLY A 108 -15.39 5.29 -1.44
CA GLY A 108 -15.94 6.59 -1.08
C GLY A 108 -17.32 6.99 -1.61
N LEU A 109 -18.39 6.52 -0.95
CA LEU A 109 -19.71 7.13 -1.04
C LEU A 109 -20.02 8.33 -0.09
N PRO A 110 -19.16 8.81 0.85
CA PRO A 110 -19.53 10.00 1.62
C PRO A 110 -19.47 11.31 0.82
N ALA A 111 -18.69 11.36 -0.28
CA ALA A 111 -18.49 12.60 -1.05
C ALA A 111 -19.67 12.92 -1.99
N LEU A 112 -20.36 11.91 -2.53
CA LEU A 112 -21.48 12.11 -3.46
C LEU A 112 -22.77 12.56 -2.76
N LEU A 113 -22.92 12.26 -1.47
CA LEU A 113 -24.07 12.69 -0.66
C LEU A 113 -24.01 14.19 -0.32
N TRP A 114 -22.82 14.77 -0.11
CA TRP A 114 -22.68 16.22 0.09
C TRP A 114 -22.88 17.03 -1.20
N ALA A 115 -22.45 16.50 -2.34
CA ALA A 115 -22.70 17.16 -3.63
C ALA A 115 -24.20 17.22 -3.98
N ALA A 116 -24.96 16.16 -3.68
CA ALA A 116 -26.40 16.13 -3.91
C ALA A 116 -27.19 17.10 -3.01
N LEU A 117 -26.79 17.23 -1.73
CA LEU A 117 -27.44 18.15 -0.80
C LEU A 117 -27.15 19.62 -1.12
N ALA A 118 -25.94 19.95 -1.59
CA ALA A 118 -25.61 21.31 -2.01
C ALA A 118 -26.32 21.71 -3.32
N GLY A 119 -26.52 20.77 -4.25
CA GLY A 119 -27.25 21.02 -5.50
C GLY A 119 -28.75 21.31 -5.29
N ALA A 120 -29.40 20.59 -4.38
CA ALA A 120 -30.83 20.78 -4.10
C ALA A 120 -31.14 22.12 -3.41
N LEU A 121 -30.22 22.63 -2.57
CA LEU A 121 -30.37 23.92 -1.89
C LEU A 121 -30.20 25.14 -2.82
N LEU A 122 -29.43 25.00 -3.91
CA LEU A 122 -29.18 26.10 -4.86
C LEU A 122 -30.24 26.18 -5.98
N LEU A 123 -30.87 25.06 -6.36
CA LEU A 123 -31.96 25.08 -7.37
C LEU A 123 -33.36 25.31 -6.77
N GLY A 124 -33.54 25.23 -5.45
CA GLY A 124 -34.82 25.54 -4.79
C GLY A 124 -35.08 27.04 -4.55
N ARG A 125 -34.21 27.93 -5.05
CA ARG A 125 -34.30 29.39 -4.85
C ARG A 125 -34.15 30.23 -6.13
N LEU A 126 -34.29 29.64 -7.32
CA LEU A 126 -34.56 30.39 -8.56
C LEU A 126 -36.01 30.22 -8.98
#